data_AF-A0A1B9PE40-F1
#
_entry.id   AF-A0A1B9PE40-F1
#
_cell.length_a   1.000
_cell.length_b   1.000
_cell.length_c   1.000
_cell.angle_alpha   90.00
_cell.angle_beta   90.00
_cell.angle_gamma   90.00
#
_symmetry.space_group_name_H-M   'P 1'
#
loop_
_entity.id
_entity.type
_entity.pdbx_description
1 polymer ?
#
loop_
_entity_poly.entity_id
_entity_poly.type
_entity_poly.pdbx_seq_one_letter_code
_entity_poly.pdbx_strand_id
1 'polypeptide(L)'
;MLTHKDIDNNDKIETMRMALYNEEVLYEYETIEHQYLGYFAGIGFFSVMSWMLYDFSQDMLDTGGVVAFSLLTIFMTLFFIFFGSADIKRIYKFTKNGIVTEKADVVPEYAYQCIRMIGRVGVVVCLIAVVFVGPMAFIGAGASALLSFKLVNFRLKPMMFESLYFDESVIIKSSKINYITVVPNANFLLSLNGLFCNKDNVDDIFNTLREFYPNGHFYEVEKEDDIYEHEKFKEFLHPMVQD
;
A
#
# COMPACT_ATOMS: atom_id res chain seq x y z
N MET A 1 -3.09 22.04 -15.35
CA MET A 1 -2.05 22.12 -14.31
C MET A 1 -2.63 22.89 -13.13
N LEU A 2 -2.26 22.51 -11.91
CA LEU A 2 -2.75 23.13 -10.67
C LEU A 2 -1.89 24.32 -10.25
N THR A 3 -2.52 25.40 -9.82
CA THR A 3 -1.88 26.50 -9.07
C THR A 3 -2.27 26.43 -7.59
N HIS A 4 -1.53 27.12 -6.71
CA HIS A 4 -1.83 27.16 -5.26
C HIS A 4 -3.29 27.54 -4.96
N LYS A 5 -3.80 28.57 -5.64
CA LYS A 5 -5.20 29.06 -5.47
C LYS A 5 -6.26 28.02 -5.83
N ASP A 6 -5.88 27.01 -6.62
CA ASP A 6 -6.79 25.96 -7.07
C ASP A 6 -6.90 24.81 -6.07
N ILE A 7 -6.02 24.73 -5.07
CA ILE A 7 -6.02 23.66 -4.06
C ILE A 7 -7.26 23.75 -3.15
N ASP A 8 -7.75 24.96 -2.92
CA ASP A 8 -8.98 25.19 -2.12
C ASP A 8 -10.26 25.03 -2.96
N ASN A 9 -10.12 24.84 -4.28
CA ASN A 9 -11.24 24.70 -5.21
C ASN A 9 -11.47 23.23 -5.59
N ASN A 10 -12.32 22.56 -4.81
CA ASN A 10 -12.63 21.15 -4.97
C ASN A 10 -13.21 20.82 -6.36
N ASP A 11 -14.04 21.69 -6.95
CA ASP A 11 -14.63 21.47 -8.27
C ASP A 11 -13.58 21.44 -9.39
N LYS A 12 -12.55 22.30 -9.27
CA LYS A 12 -11.46 22.35 -10.25
C LYS A 12 -10.53 21.14 -10.12
N ILE A 13 -10.28 20.69 -8.89
CA ILE A 13 -9.54 19.44 -8.63
C ILE A 13 -10.29 18.25 -9.24
N GLU A 14 -11.59 18.13 -8.99
CA GLU A 14 -12.41 17.03 -9.49
C GLU A 14 -12.50 17.03 -11.02
N THR A 15 -12.57 18.21 -11.64
CA THR A 15 -12.49 18.36 -13.10
C THR A 15 -11.15 17.85 -13.65
N MET A 16 -10.03 18.17 -12.99
CA MET A 16 -8.72 17.68 -13.41
C MET A 16 -8.54 16.18 -13.17
N ARG A 17 -9.13 15.62 -12.10
CA ARG A 17 -9.19 14.16 -11.90
C ARG A 17 -9.94 13.47 -13.02
N MET A 18 -11.10 14.01 -13.41
CA MET A 18 -11.87 13.48 -14.53
C MET A 18 -11.10 13.57 -15.85
N ALA A 19 -10.35 14.65 -16.08
CA ALA A 19 -9.47 14.79 -17.23
C ALA A 19 -8.32 13.75 -17.19
N LEU A 20 -7.72 13.51 -16.02
CA LEU A 20 -6.67 12.52 -15.81
C LEU A 20 -7.13 11.10 -16.16
N TYR A 21 -8.33 10.72 -15.73
CA TYR A 21 -8.89 9.39 -16.01
C TYR A 21 -9.32 9.18 -17.46
N ASN A 22 -9.66 10.26 -18.17
CA ASN A 22 -10.08 10.21 -19.58
C ASN A 22 -8.92 10.38 -20.57
N GLU A 23 -7.73 10.73 -20.09
CA GLU A 23 -6.58 10.98 -20.95
C GLU A 23 -5.90 9.67 -21.39
N GLU A 24 -5.25 9.71 -22.55
CA GLU A 24 -4.49 8.59 -23.08
C GLU A 24 -3.25 8.31 -22.22
N VAL A 25 -3.08 7.03 -21.87
CA VAL A 25 -1.92 6.56 -21.10
C VAL A 25 -0.71 6.49 -22.03
N LEU A 26 0.32 7.28 -21.73
CA LEU A 26 1.56 7.34 -22.51
C LEU A 26 2.46 6.15 -22.22
N TYR A 27 2.59 5.81 -20.94
CA TYR A 27 3.41 4.69 -20.47
C TYR A 27 2.70 3.94 -19.34
N GLU A 28 2.77 2.62 -19.38
CA GLU A 28 2.25 1.74 -18.34
C GLU A 28 3.38 0.85 -17.83
N TYR A 29 3.58 0.82 -16.51
CA TYR A 29 4.57 -0.02 -15.87
C TYR A 29 3.94 -0.84 -14.75
N GLU A 30 4.27 -2.13 -14.71
CA GLU A 30 3.78 -3.06 -13.70
C GLU A 30 4.93 -3.46 -12.77
N THR A 31 4.71 -3.31 -11.46
CA THR A 31 5.58 -3.90 -10.44
C THR A 31 4.82 -4.90 -9.59
N ILE A 32 5.50 -6.00 -9.28
CA ILE A 32 5.03 -7.00 -8.33
C ILE A 32 5.99 -6.93 -7.14
N GLU A 33 5.46 -6.51 -6.00
CA GLU A 33 6.20 -6.39 -4.74
C GLU A 33 5.88 -7.59 -3.86
N HIS A 34 6.88 -8.45 -3.62
CA HIS A 34 6.74 -9.62 -2.77
C HIS A 34 6.75 -9.23 -1.29
N GLN A 35 5.68 -9.55 -0.56
CA GLN A 35 5.59 -9.30 0.87
C GLN A 35 6.12 -10.48 1.69
N TYR A 36 7.30 -10.30 2.28
CA TYR A 36 7.92 -11.31 3.15
C TYR A 36 7.41 -11.29 4.60
N LEU A 37 6.62 -10.28 4.97
CA LEU A 37 6.16 -10.08 6.34
C LEU A 37 5.33 -11.27 6.85
N GLY A 38 4.49 -11.87 6.01
CA GLY A 38 3.73 -13.07 6.34
C GLY A 38 4.60 -14.27 6.73
N TYR A 39 5.75 -14.46 6.07
CA TYR A 39 6.69 -15.53 6.42
C TYR A 39 7.31 -15.30 7.81
N PHE A 40 7.74 -14.07 8.10
CA PHE A 40 8.29 -13.73 9.42
C PHE A 40 7.25 -13.90 10.54
N ALA A 41 6.02 -13.43 10.30
CA ALA A 41 4.92 -13.59 11.25
C ALA A 41 4.57 -15.07 11.48
N GLY A 42 4.50 -15.86 10.40
CA GLY A 42 4.24 -17.30 10.46
C GLY A 42 5.30 -18.07 11.23
N ILE A 43 6.59 -17.85 10.92
CA ILE A 43 7.70 -18.49 11.63
C ILE A 43 7.71 -18.09 13.11
N GLY A 44 7.48 -16.81 13.42
CA GLY A 44 7.38 -16.33 14.78
C GLY A 44 6.25 -17.00 15.56
N PHE A 45 5.05 -17.08 14.97
CA PHE A 45 3.90 -17.73 15.59
C PHE A 45 4.15 -19.23 15.83
N PHE A 46 4.70 -19.93 14.84
CA PHE A 46 5.03 -21.35 14.95
C PHE A 46 6.03 -21.62 16.09
N SER A 47 7.08 -20.79 16.20
CA SER A 47 8.09 -20.91 17.25
C SER A 47 7.47 -20.77 18.65
N VAL A 48 6.64 -19.73 18.86
CA VAL A 48 6.00 -19.48 20.16
C VAL A 48 4.99 -20.58 20.51
N MET A 49 4.16 -21.01 19.55
CA MET A 49 3.18 -22.06 19.79
C MET A 49 3.82 -23.42 20.01
N SER A 50 4.93 -23.72 19.32
CA SER A 50 5.68 -24.96 19.53
C SER A 50 6.35 -24.99 20.91
N TRP A 51 6.87 -23.86 21.38
CA TRP A 51 7.39 -23.72 22.75
C TRP A 51 6.28 -23.97 23.78
N MET A 52 5.13 -23.33 23.59
CA MET A 52 3.97 -23.47 24.48
C MET A 52 3.42 -24.91 24.50
N LEU A 53 3.42 -25.58 23.35
CA LEU A 53 3.03 -26.99 23.25
C LEU A 53 3.99 -27.89 24.02
N TYR A 54 5.30 -27.65 23.92
CA TYR A 54 6.31 -28.42 24.65
C TYR A 54 6.08 -28.32 26.17
N ASP A 55 5.85 -27.12 26.69
CA ASP A 55 5.60 -26.86 28.11
C ASP A 55 4.30 -27.53 28.61
N PHE A 56 3.18 -27.38 27.89
CA PHE A 56 1.90 -27.98 28.28
C PHE A 56 1.80 -29.49 28.04
N SER A 57 2.60 -30.05 27.11
CA SER A 57 2.58 -31.49 26.81
C SER A 57 3.15 -32.35 27.94
N GLN A 58 4.04 -31.79 28.76
CA GLN A 58 4.66 -32.50 29.88
C GLN A 58 3.70 -32.63 31.07
N ASP A 59 2.86 -31.62 31.32
CA ASP A 59 2.11 -31.48 32.59
C ASP A 59 0.57 -31.52 32.47
N MET A 60 -0.03 -31.32 31.29
CA MET A 60 -1.51 -31.15 31.19
C MET A 60 -2.24 -31.85 30.04
N LEU A 61 -1.63 -32.03 28.86
CA LEU A 61 -2.34 -32.52 27.67
C LEU A 61 -2.16 -34.04 27.47
N ASP A 62 -3.27 -34.77 27.34
CA ASP A 62 -3.25 -36.16 26.84
C ASP A 62 -2.83 -36.20 25.36
N THR A 63 -2.43 -37.37 24.88
CA THR A 63 -1.96 -37.65 23.51
C THR A 63 -2.89 -37.07 22.44
N GLY A 64 -4.21 -37.21 22.62
CA GLY A 64 -5.20 -36.64 21.71
C GLY A 64 -5.21 -35.10 21.70
N GLY A 65 -4.96 -34.47 22.84
CA GLY A 65 -4.86 -33.02 22.97
C GLY A 65 -3.60 -32.45 22.31
N VAL A 66 -2.46 -33.15 22.44
CA VAL A 66 -1.20 -32.79 21.75
C VAL A 66 -1.38 -32.83 20.22
N VAL A 67 -2.06 -33.85 19.71
CA VAL A 67 -2.38 -33.97 18.27
C VAL A 67 -3.32 -32.85 17.80
N ALA A 68 -4.37 -32.55 18.56
CA ALA A 68 -5.30 -31.47 18.18
C ALA A 68 -4.63 -30.09 18.17
N PHE A 69 -3.78 -29.82 19.16
CA PHE A 69 -3.11 -28.52 19.32
C PHE A 69 -2.03 -28.31 18.25
N SER A 70 -1.28 -29.36 17.90
CA SER A 70 -0.30 -29.32 16.81
C SER A 70 -0.96 -29.08 15.45
N LEU A 71 -2.09 -29.72 15.15
CA LEU A 71 -2.85 -29.47 13.93
C LEU A 71 -3.37 -28.03 13.85
N LEU A 72 -3.88 -27.49 14.95
CA LEU A 72 -4.32 -26.09 15.03
C LEU A 72 -3.15 -25.13 14.78
N THR A 73 -1.99 -25.42 15.36
CA THR A 73 -0.76 -24.61 15.23
C THR A 73 -0.28 -24.56 13.79
N ILE A 74 -0.23 -25.72 13.12
CA ILE A 74 0.15 -25.82 11.71
C ILE A 74 -0.86 -25.05 10.84
N PHE A 75 -2.16 -25.23 11.09
CA PHE A 75 -3.20 -24.55 10.32
C PHE A 75 -3.12 -23.03 10.46
N MET A 76 -2.96 -22.52 11.68
CA MET A 76 -2.84 -21.08 11.94
C MET A 76 -1.55 -20.50 11.37
N THR A 77 -0.44 -21.24 11.44
CA THR A 77 0.83 -20.84 10.82
C THR A 77 0.69 -20.70 9.30
N LEU A 78 0.08 -21.69 8.65
CA LEU A 78 -0.20 -21.63 7.22
C LEU A 78 -1.14 -20.48 6.88
N PHE A 79 -2.14 -20.21 7.73
CA PHE A 79 -3.04 -19.07 7.57
C PHE A 79 -2.28 -17.74 7.59
N PHE A 80 -1.37 -17.53 8.56
CA PHE A 80 -0.56 -16.30 8.63
C PHE A 80 0.37 -16.13 7.44
N ILE A 81 1.02 -17.20 6.98
CA ILE A 81 1.88 -17.16 5.78
C ILE A 81 1.02 -16.80 4.56
N PHE A 82 -0.13 -17.44 4.42
CA PHE A 82 -0.97 -17.29 3.25
C PHE A 82 -1.62 -15.91 3.12
N PHE A 83 -2.11 -15.35 4.22
CA PHE A 83 -2.72 -14.02 4.23
C PHE A 83 -1.70 -12.89 4.36
N GLY A 84 -0.58 -13.13 5.05
CA GLY A 84 0.46 -12.13 5.28
C GLY A 84 1.48 -12.00 4.14
N SER A 85 1.46 -12.93 3.17
CA SER A 85 2.33 -12.92 1.99
C SER A 85 1.56 -12.74 0.68
N ALA A 86 0.42 -12.05 0.73
CA ALA A 86 -0.23 -11.60 -0.50
C ALA A 86 0.71 -10.66 -1.25
N ASP A 87 0.95 -10.94 -2.53
CA ASP A 87 1.77 -10.07 -3.36
C ASP A 87 1.01 -8.78 -3.68
N ILE A 88 1.71 -7.65 -3.72
CA ILE A 88 1.10 -6.38 -4.08
C ILE A 88 1.47 -6.09 -5.54
N LYS A 89 0.48 -5.94 -6.42
CA LYS A 89 0.69 -5.43 -7.78
C LYS A 89 0.39 -3.94 -7.82
N ARG A 90 1.34 -3.19 -8.36
CA ARG A 90 1.18 -1.76 -8.61
C ARG A 90 1.29 -1.53 -10.11
N ILE A 91 0.26 -0.92 -10.68
CA ILE A 91 0.26 -0.47 -12.06
C ILE A 91 0.42 1.04 -12.03
N TYR A 92 1.48 1.53 -12.64
CA TYR A 92 1.75 2.95 -12.81
C TYR A 92 1.38 3.35 -14.23
N LYS A 93 0.39 4.24 -14.36
CA LYS A 93 -0.05 4.82 -15.63
C LYS A 93 0.39 6.26 -15.67
N PHE A 94 1.29 6.58 -16.60
CA PHE A 94 1.78 7.92 -16.83
C PHE A 94 0.92 8.57 -17.91
N THR A 95 0.34 9.71 -17.60
CA THR A 95 -0.45 10.54 -18.53
C THR A 95 0.19 11.92 -18.62
N LYS A 96 -0.29 12.75 -19.55
CA LYS A 96 0.25 14.11 -19.71
C LYS A 96 -0.15 15.02 -18.54
N ASN A 97 -1.32 14.80 -17.94
CA ASN A 97 -1.84 15.62 -16.84
C ASN A 97 -1.46 15.11 -15.43
N GLY A 98 -0.94 13.88 -15.32
CA GLY A 98 -0.48 13.33 -14.04
C GLY A 98 -0.13 11.84 -14.08
N ILE A 99 0.02 11.25 -12.89
CA ILE A 99 0.31 9.83 -12.69
C ILE A 99 -0.86 9.19 -11.95
N VAL A 100 -1.41 8.12 -12.52
CA VAL A 100 -2.40 7.27 -11.87
C VAL A 100 -1.69 5.99 -11.43
N THR A 101 -1.68 5.73 -10.13
CA THR A 101 -1.16 4.48 -9.57
C THR A 101 -2.31 3.63 -9.07
N GLU A 102 -2.49 2.47 -9.69
CA GLU A 102 -3.45 1.47 -9.23
C GLU A 102 -2.71 0.47 -8.35
N LYS A 103 -3.01 0.46 -7.06
CA LYS A 103 -2.52 -0.56 -6.13
C LYS A 103 -3.60 -1.61 -5.98
N ALA A 104 -3.38 -2.78 -6.55
CA ALA A 104 -4.20 -3.96 -6.31
C ALA A 104 -3.39 -4.95 -5.47
N ASP A 105 -3.90 -5.33 -4.31
CA ASP A 105 -3.37 -6.50 -3.62
C ASP A 105 -3.71 -7.70 -4.51
N VAL A 106 -2.68 -8.35 -5.07
CA VAL A 106 -2.84 -9.61 -5.80
C VAL A 106 -2.93 -10.68 -4.76
N VAL A 107 -4.11 -10.77 -4.16
CA VAL A 107 -4.52 -12.00 -3.51
C VAL A 107 -4.54 -13.05 -4.63
N PRO A 108 -3.66 -14.07 -4.58
CA PRO A 108 -3.60 -15.06 -5.67
C PRO A 108 -4.99 -15.67 -5.87
N GLU A 109 -5.41 -15.93 -7.12
CA GLU A 109 -6.75 -16.51 -7.38
C GLU A 109 -6.96 -17.82 -6.61
N TYR A 110 -5.86 -18.55 -6.35
CA TYR A 110 -5.83 -19.73 -5.50
C TYR A 110 -6.28 -19.45 -4.05
N ALA A 111 -6.03 -18.27 -3.50
CA ALA A 111 -6.50 -17.87 -2.17
C ALA A 111 -8.01 -17.75 -2.07
N TYR A 112 -8.63 -17.15 -3.08
CA TYR A 112 -10.08 -17.13 -3.16
C TYR A 112 -10.67 -18.54 -3.30
N GLN A 113 -10.01 -19.44 -4.03
CA GLN A 113 -10.43 -20.85 -4.12
C GLN A 113 -10.27 -21.58 -2.79
N CYS A 114 -9.15 -21.39 -2.08
CA CYS A 114 -8.89 -21.98 -0.77
C CYS A 114 -9.90 -21.53 0.28
N ILE A 115 -10.17 -20.22 0.39
CA ILE A 115 -11.18 -19.68 1.32
C ILE A 115 -12.56 -20.27 1.03
N ARG A 116 -12.93 -20.38 -0.26
CA ARG A 116 -14.20 -21.01 -0.67
C ARG A 116 -14.24 -22.49 -0.33
N MET A 117 -13.14 -23.23 -0.49
CA MET A 117 -13.04 -24.64 -0.12
C MET A 117 -13.12 -24.83 1.40
N ILE A 118 -12.39 -24.04 2.19
CA ILE A 118 -12.46 -24.06 3.66
C ILE A 118 -13.88 -23.73 4.12
N GLY A 119 -14.52 -22.73 3.52
CA GLY A 119 -15.92 -22.40 3.79
C GLY A 119 -16.86 -23.57 3.53
N ARG A 120 -16.70 -24.29 2.40
CA ARG A 120 -17.50 -25.49 2.07
C ARG A 120 -17.27 -26.62 3.08
N VAL A 121 -16.02 -26.91 3.43
CA VAL A 121 -15.68 -27.94 4.42
C VAL A 121 -16.23 -27.56 5.80
N GLY A 122 -16.12 -26.29 6.20
CA GLY A 122 -16.68 -25.78 7.45
C GLY A 122 -18.20 -25.96 7.55
N VAL A 123 -18.94 -25.76 6.45
CA VAL A 123 -20.39 -26.02 6.39
C VAL A 123 -20.69 -27.50 6.62
N VAL A 124 -19.96 -28.41 5.97
CA VAL A 124 -20.15 -29.87 6.14
C VAL A 124 -19.89 -30.29 7.58
N VAL A 125 -18.80 -29.81 8.18
CA VAL A 125 -18.47 -30.09 9.59
C VAL A 125 -19.54 -29.54 10.54
N CYS A 126 -20.09 -28.34 10.28
CA CYS A 126 -21.18 -27.79 11.07
C CYS A 126 -22.45 -28.64 10.99
N LEU A 127 -22.81 -29.15 9.80
CA LEU A 127 -23.97 -30.05 9.65
C LEU A 127 -23.80 -31.34 10.44
N ILE A 128 -22.59 -31.91 10.44
CA ILE A 128 -22.27 -33.09 11.25
C ILE A 128 -22.37 -32.76 12.74
N ALA A 129 -21.81 -31.63 13.18
CA ALA A 129 -21.86 -31.21 14.59
C ALA A 129 -23.29 -31.01 15.10
N VAL A 130 -24.20 -30.49 14.27
CA VAL A 130 -25.63 -30.36 14.61
C VAL A 130 -26.28 -31.72 14.89
N VAL A 131 -25.91 -32.76 14.15
CA VAL A 131 -26.44 -34.12 14.36
C VAL A 131 -26.01 -34.68 15.72
N PHE A 132 -24.80 -34.40 16.17
CA PHE A 132 -24.24 -34.95 17.42
C PHE A 132 -24.48 -34.08 18.66
N VAL A 133 -24.41 -32.75 18.53
CA VAL A 133 -24.47 -31.78 19.65
C VAL A 133 -25.87 -31.15 19.77
N GLY A 134 -26.70 -31.28 18.74
CA GLY A 134 -28.05 -30.74 18.71
C GLY A 134 -28.14 -29.27 18.26
N PRO A 135 -29.35 -28.70 18.21
CA PRO A 135 -29.62 -27.41 17.55
C PRO A 135 -28.95 -26.18 18.20
N MET A 136 -28.45 -26.27 19.43
CA MET A 136 -27.70 -25.17 20.07
C MET A 136 -26.40 -24.82 19.30
N ALA A 137 -25.83 -25.77 18.55
CA ALA A 137 -24.64 -25.53 17.73
C ALA A 137 -24.85 -24.44 16.63
N PHE A 138 -26.09 -24.19 16.22
CA PHE A 138 -26.40 -23.14 15.23
C PHE A 138 -26.22 -21.72 15.76
N ILE A 139 -26.28 -21.50 17.07
CA ILE A 139 -26.24 -20.14 17.64
C ILE A 139 -24.84 -19.52 17.48
N GLY A 140 -23.79 -20.34 17.37
CA GLY A 140 -22.43 -19.90 17.00
C GLY A 140 -22.13 -20.00 15.50
N ALA A 141 -22.50 -21.11 14.86
CA ALA A 141 -22.18 -21.38 13.45
C ALA A 141 -23.04 -20.59 12.44
N GLY A 142 -24.26 -20.21 12.81
CA GLY A 142 -25.17 -19.45 11.95
C GLY A 142 -24.69 -18.00 11.71
N ALA A 143 -24.07 -17.38 12.72
CA ALA A 143 -23.52 -16.03 12.62
C ALA A 143 -22.31 -15.98 11.68
N SER A 144 -21.43 -16.99 11.71
CA SER A 144 -20.28 -17.08 10.81
C SER A 144 -20.69 -17.41 9.36
N ALA A 145 -21.76 -18.19 9.16
CA ALA A 145 -22.33 -18.44 7.83
C ALA A 145 -22.92 -17.17 7.19
N LEU A 146 -23.63 -16.34 7.96
CA LEU A 146 -24.13 -15.04 7.47
C LEU A 146 -23.00 -14.07 7.13
N LEU A 147 -21.94 -14.04 7.95
CA LEU A 147 -20.75 -13.22 7.68
C LEU A 147 -20.00 -13.69 6.42
N SER A 148 -19.91 -15.00 6.18
CA SER A 148 -19.22 -15.55 5.02
C SER A 148 -19.93 -15.19 3.71
N PHE A 149 -21.27 -15.21 3.65
CA PHE A 149 -22.03 -14.76 2.47
C PHE A 149 -21.74 -13.30 2.12
N LYS A 150 -21.56 -12.43 3.11
CA LYS A 150 -21.18 -11.02 2.89
C LYS A 150 -19.76 -10.89 2.32
N LEU A 151 -18.86 -11.82 2.65
CA LEU A 151 -17.46 -11.84 2.21
C LEU A 151 -17.25 -12.59 0.87
N VAL A 152 -18.16 -13.49 0.45
CA VAL A 152 -18.02 -14.23 -0.83
C VAL A 152 -18.01 -13.29 -2.05
N ASN A 153 -18.69 -12.15 -1.96
CA ASN A 153 -18.70 -11.11 -3.00
C ASN A 153 -17.68 -9.99 -2.74
N PHE A 154 -16.84 -10.10 -1.72
CA PHE A 154 -15.81 -9.11 -1.44
C PHE A 154 -14.67 -9.29 -2.43
N ARG A 155 -14.66 -8.44 -3.46
CA ARG A 155 -13.46 -8.21 -4.26
C ARG A 155 -12.72 -7.04 -3.62
N LEU A 156 -11.41 -7.19 -3.41
CA LEU A 156 -10.60 -6.03 -3.08
C LEU A 156 -10.72 -5.07 -4.27
N LYS A 157 -11.31 -3.89 -4.02
CA LYS A 157 -11.23 -2.81 -4.99
C LYS A 157 -9.78 -2.32 -5.00
N PRO A 158 -9.16 -2.15 -6.17
CA PRO A 158 -7.84 -1.56 -6.23
C PRO A 158 -7.89 -0.17 -5.59
N MET A 159 -6.91 0.10 -4.74
CA MET A 159 -6.73 1.41 -4.15
C MET A 159 -6.05 2.30 -5.20
N MET A 160 -6.71 3.39 -5.56
CA MET A 160 -6.22 4.33 -6.56
C MET A 160 -5.48 5.46 -5.85
N PHE A 161 -4.26 5.74 -6.29
CA PHE A 161 -3.51 6.91 -5.89
C PHE A 161 -3.30 7.79 -7.12
N GLU A 162 -3.57 9.07 -6.98
CA GLU A 162 -3.46 10.05 -8.06
C GLU A 162 -2.39 11.07 -7.68
N SER A 163 -1.51 11.38 -8.63
CA SER A 163 -0.57 12.48 -8.53
C SER A 163 -0.82 13.44 -9.69
N LEU A 164 -1.15 14.68 -9.37
CA LEU A 164 -1.45 15.74 -10.35
C LEU A 164 -0.22 16.63 -10.53
N TYR A 165 0.03 17.06 -11.77
CA TYR A 165 1.11 18.01 -12.04
C TYR A 165 0.73 19.44 -11.65
N PHE A 166 1.58 20.06 -10.83
CA PHE A 166 1.51 21.47 -10.47
C PHE A 166 2.21 22.32 -11.53
N ASP A 167 1.61 23.48 -11.84
CA ASP A 167 2.13 24.41 -12.84
C ASP A 167 3.38 25.13 -12.30
N GLU A 168 3.32 25.54 -11.03
CA GLU A 168 4.44 26.16 -10.32
C GLU A 168 5.08 25.19 -9.34
N SER A 169 6.38 24.92 -9.54
CA SER A 169 7.20 24.12 -8.65
C SER A 169 8.59 24.72 -8.51
N VAL A 170 9.15 24.69 -7.30
CA VAL A 170 10.54 25.05 -7.04
C VAL A 170 11.38 23.77 -7.09
N ILE A 171 12.39 23.77 -7.96
CA ILE A 171 13.29 22.64 -8.18
C ILE A 171 14.70 23.11 -7.83
N ILE A 172 15.30 22.49 -6.82
CA ILE A 172 16.62 22.89 -6.32
C ILE A 172 17.55 21.68 -6.33
N LYS A 173 18.71 21.83 -6.96
CA LYS A 173 19.78 20.83 -7.00
C LYS A 173 20.88 21.17 -5.99
N SER A 174 21.36 20.19 -5.25
CA SER A 174 22.60 20.27 -4.47
C SER A 174 23.77 19.62 -5.23
N SER A 175 24.81 20.41 -5.52
CA SER A 175 25.98 19.95 -6.28
C SER A 175 26.88 18.99 -5.47
N LYS A 176 26.94 19.12 -4.14
CA LYS A 176 27.83 18.29 -3.30
C LYS A 176 27.34 16.85 -3.16
N ILE A 177 26.03 16.65 -3.03
CA ILE A 177 25.43 15.33 -2.80
C ILE A 177 24.65 14.79 -4.00
N ASN A 178 24.53 15.55 -5.09
CA ASN A 178 23.77 15.18 -6.30
C ASN A 178 22.32 14.85 -5.99
N TYR A 179 21.70 15.72 -5.20
CA TYR A 179 20.32 15.59 -4.76
C TYR A 179 19.49 16.68 -5.41
N ILE A 180 18.33 16.31 -5.96
CA ILE A 180 17.38 17.26 -6.55
C ILE A 180 16.10 17.18 -5.75
N THR A 181 15.66 18.30 -5.18
CA THR A 181 14.34 18.40 -4.57
C THR A 181 13.35 19.04 -5.55
N VAL A 182 12.10 18.57 -5.51
CA VAL A 182 10.99 19.17 -6.26
C VAL A 182 9.91 19.53 -5.25
N VAL A 183 9.66 20.82 -5.11
CA VAL A 183 8.70 21.38 -4.15
C VAL A 183 7.53 21.97 -4.93
N PRO A 184 6.33 21.37 -4.86
CA PRO A 184 5.15 21.96 -5.46
C PRO A 184 4.71 23.21 -4.69
N ASN A 185 4.10 24.18 -5.38
CA ASN A 185 3.47 25.34 -4.74
C ASN A 185 2.15 24.92 -4.05
N ALA A 186 2.23 24.23 -2.91
CA ALA A 186 1.07 23.66 -2.24
C ALA A 186 1.13 23.79 -0.71
N ASN A 187 -0.04 24.03 -0.09
CA ASN A 187 -0.22 24.15 1.36
C ASN A 187 -0.05 22.83 2.14
N PHE A 188 0.31 21.73 1.48
CA PHE A 188 0.35 20.41 2.10
C PHE A 188 1.74 19.80 1.99
N LEU A 189 2.17 19.15 3.07
CA LEU A 189 3.33 18.25 3.11
C LEU A 189 3.06 16.98 2.28
N LEU A 190 2.81 17.15 0.98
CA LEU A 190 2.75 16.05 0.02
C LEU A 190 4.19 15.65 -0.28
N SER A 191 4.66 14.61 0.42
CA SER A 191 5.94 13.92 0.26
C SER A 191 7.07 14.77 -0.36
N LEU A 192 7.92 15.35 0.49
CA LEU A 192 9.26 15.80 0.08
C LEU A 192 10.04 14.59 -0.45
N ASN A 193 9.88 14.32 -1.74
CA ASN A 193 10.61 13.27 -2.43
C ASN A 193 11.69 13.96 -3.25
N GLY A 194 12.91 13.92 -2.74
CA GLY A 194 14.06 14.26 -3.55
C GLY A 194 14.65 13.05 -4.26
N LEU A 195 15.30 13.35 -5.38
CA LEU A 195 15.93 12.40 -6.27
C LEU A 195 17.42 12.35 -5.94
N PHE A 196 17.90 11.23 -5.43
CA PHE A 196 19.34 10.95 -5.37
C PHE A 196 19.81 10.51 -6.75
N CYS A 197 20.64 11.33 -7.37
CA CYS A 197 21.12 11.10 -8.72
C CYS A 197 22.59 10.64 -8.69
N ASN A 198 22.98 9.87 -9.71
CA ASN A 198 24.40 9.64 -9.96
C ASN A 198 25.05 10.94 -10.46
N LYS A 199 26.32 11.18 -10.11
CA LYS A 199 27.08 12.39 -10.50
C LYS A 199 27.05 12.65 -11.99
N ASP A 200 27.17 11.59 -12.78
CA ASP A 200 27.29 11.70 -14.24
C ASP A 200 25.97 12.13 -14.90
N ASN A 201 24.83 11.87 -14.26
CA ASN A 201 23.50 12.07 -14.86
C ASN A 201 22.72 13.23 -14.22
N VAL A 202 23.23 13.85 -13.16
CA VAL A 202 22.45 14.83 -12.37
C VAL A 202 22.10 16.06 -13.20
N ASP A 203 23.01 16.52 -14.07
CA ASP A 203 22.79 17.68 -14.94
C ASP A 203 21.79 17.37 -16.04
N ASP A 204 21.86 16.18 -16.63
CA ASP A 204 20.92 15.73 -17.66
C ASP A 204 19.50 15.61 -17.09
N ILE A 205 19.36 15.03 -15.88
CA ILE A 205 18.08 14.93 -15.18
C ILE A 205 17.56 16.34 -14.84
N PHE A 206 18.41 17.24 -14.33
CA PHE A 206 18.02 18.59 -13.97
C PHE A 206 17.56 19.40 -15.20
N ASN A 207 18.24 19.26 -16.33
CA ASN A 207 17.85 19.89 -17.60
C ASN A 207 16.55 19.28 -18.15
N THR A 208 16.37 17.97 -18.05
CA THR A 208 15.12 17.30 -18.43
C THR A 208 13.94 17.82 -17.61
N LEU A 209 14.11 17.96 -16.28
CA LEU A 209 13.09 18.56 -15.41
C LEU A 209 12.74 19.99 -15.84
N ARG A 210 13.70 20.75 -16.36
CA ARG A 210 13.48 22.09 -16.90
C ARG A 210 12.57 22.12 -18.12
N GLU A 211 12.63 21.10 -18.96
CA GLU A 211 11.73 20.95 -20.10
C GLU A 211 10.33 20.52 -19.67
N PHE A 212 10.22 19.65 -18.66
CA PHE A 212 8.94 19.17 -18.14
C PHE A 212 8.18 20.23 -17.32
N TYR A 213 8.90 21.09 -16.59
CA TYR A 213 8.32 22.17 -15.77
C TYR A 213 8.69 23.54 -16.36
N PRO A 214 8.06 23.97 -17.47
CA PRO A 214 8.39 25.23 -18.13
C PRO A 214 8.14 26.45 -17.24
N ASN A 215 7.21 26.34 -16.29
CA ASN A 215 6.89 27.37 -15.29
C ASN A 215 7.56 27.11 -13.93
N GLY A 216 8.50 26.16 -13.87
CA GLY A 216 9.26 25.84 -12.66
C GLY A 216 10.36 26.85 -12.34
N HIS A 217 10.64 27.03 -11.05
CA HIS A 217 11.77 27.83 -10.58
C HIS A 217 12.97 26.94 -10.29
N PHE A 218 14.07 27.13 -11.00
CA PHE A 218 15.26 26.29 -10.93
C PHE A 218 16.41 26.99 -10.22
N TYR A 219 16.96 26.35 -9.19
CA TYR A 219 18.13 26.85 -8.45
C TYR A 219 19.16 25.76 -8.21
N GLU A 220 20.41 26.18 -8.02
CA GLU A 220 21.52 25.29 -7.64
C GLU A 220 22.15 25.81 -6.36
N VAL A 221 22.40 24.90 -5.42
CA VAL A 221 23.02 25.18 -4.13
C VAL A 221 24.17 24.21 -3.87
N GLU A 222 25.11 24.59 -3.01
CA GLU A 222 26.29 23.76 -2.76
C GLU A 222 25.94 22.57 -1.85
N LYS A 223 25.27 22.81 -0.72
CA LYS A 223 24.91 21.78 0.27
C LYS A 223 23.40 21.52 0.31
N GLU A 224 23.01 20.40 0.93
CA GLU A 224 21.59 20.08 1.12
C GLU A 224 20.91 21.05 2.08
N ASP A 225 21.59 21.44 3.16
CA ASP A 225 21.03 22.38 4.16
C ASP A 225 20.64 23.72 3.51
N ASP A 226 21.40 24.16 2.52
CA ASP A 226 21.15 25.39 1.76
C ASP A 226 19.84 25.32 0.95
N ILE A 227 19.37 24.12 0.61
CA ILE A 227 18.06 23.92 -0.04
C ILE A 227 16.94 24.36 0.90
N TYR A 228 16.97 23.88 2.14
CA TYR A 228 15.94 24.17 3.14
C TYR A 228 15.99 25.62 3.59
N GLU A 229 17.16 26.26 3.49
CA GLU A 229 17.33 27.67 3.81
C GLU A 229 16.89 28.62 2.70
N HIS A 230 16.78 28.13 1.46
CA HIS A 230 16.48 28.92 0.26
C HIS A 230 15.15 29.66 0.38
N GLU A 231 15.14 30.96 0.04
CA GLU A 231 13.97 31.84 0.20
C GLU A 231 12.73 31.28 -0.51
N LYS A 232 12.89 30.87 -1.77
CA LYS A 232 11.80 30.26 -2.56
C LYS A 232 11.32 28.91 -2.02
N PHE A 233 12.20 28.14 -1.39
CA PHE A 233 11.81 26.89 -0.74
C PHE A 233 10.90 27.19 0.46
N LYS A 234 11.28 28.17 1.29
CA LYS A 234 10.46 28.62 2.42
C LYS A 234 9.15 29.25 1.98
N GLU A 235 9.15 30.09 0.94
CA GLU A 235 7.93 30.70 0.38
C GLU A 235 6.89 29.65 -0.02
N PHE A 236 7.32 28.56 -0.68
CA PHE A 236 6.43 27.49 -1.14
C PHE A 236 5.94 26.58 0.00
N LEU A 237 6.67 26.52 1.12
CA LEU A 237 6.31 25.72 2.31
C LEU A 237 5.53 26.51 3.38
N HIS A 238 5.70 27.84 3.45
CA HIS A 238 5.12 28.72 4.47
C HIS A 238 4.01 29.71 4.00
N PRO A 239 3.12 29.43 3.02
CA PRO A 239 2.05 30.40 2.73
C PRO A 239 1.07 30.63 3.91
N MET A 240 1.05 29.77 4.93
CA MET A 240 0.07 29.79 6.03
C MET A 240 0.36 30.77 7.19
N VAL A 241 1.38 31.65 7.11
CA VAL A 241 1.69 32.60 8.21
C VAL A 241 1.44 34.07 7.83
N GLN A 242 0.88 34.32 6.65
CA GLN A 242 0.38 35.64 6.28
C GLN A 242 -1.11 35.53 5.97
N ASP A 243 -1.92 35.42 7.03
CA ASP A 243 -3.24 36.05 7.19
C ASP A 243 -3.77 35.84 8.62
#